data_AF-A0A4Y8LY71-F1
#
_entry.id   AF-A0A4Y8LY71-F1
#
_cell.length_a   1.000
_cell.length_b   1.000
_cell.length_c   1.000
_cell.angle_alpha   90.00
_cell.angle_beta   90.00
_cell.angle_gamma   90.00
#
_symmetry.space_group_name_H-M   'P 1'
#
loop_
_entity.id
_entity.type
_entity.pdbx_description
1 polymer ?
#
loop_
_entity_poly.entity_id
_entity_poly.type
_entity_poly.pdbx_seq_one_letter_code
_entity_poly.pdbx_strand_id
1 'polypeptide(L)'
;MPYMMRHSPTGTLLACVQRNGYKLAYYGLLLWDEPPSSAQMAEALAGAGIERADPAGQLEDWLPLELTEHEAKMANVKLRNDPSRVVAYRDGVMTARKV
;
A
#
# COMPACT_ATOMS: atom_id res chain seq x y z
N MET A 1 7.90 -13.96 -0.24
CA MET A 1 6.96 -13.15 -1.03
C MET A 1 6.22 -12.26 -0.05
N PRO A 2 6.29 -10.93 -0.15
CA PRO A 2 5.61 -10.05 0.80
C PRO A 2 4.11 -9.94 0.52
N TYR A 3 3.35 -9.76 1.59
CA TYR A 3 1.95 -9.37 1.58
C TYR A 3 1.80 -7.87 1.69
N MET A 4 0.71 -7.36 1.15
CA MET A 4 0.33 -5.96 1.23
C MET A 4 -1.17 -5.76 1.08
N MET A 5 -1.66 -4.53 1.19
CA MET A 5 -3.08 -4.23 1.05
C MET A 5 -3.42 -3.61 -0.31
N ARG A 6 -4.41 -4.17 -1.01
CA ARG A 6 -4.98 -3.62 -2.24
C ARG A 6 -6.43 -3.20 -2.01
N HIS A 7 -6.75 -1.97 -2.37
CA HIS A 7 -8.12 -1.47 -2.42
C HIS A 7 -8.86 -2.09 -3.61
N SER A 8 -9.88 -2.89 -3.35
CA SER A 8 -10.68 -3.63 -4.32
C SER A 8 -11.25 -2.72 -5.43
N PRO A 9 -11.97 -1.61 -5.12
CA PRO A 9 -12.58 -0.77 -6.14
C PRO A 9 -11.58 -0.14 -7.12
N THR A 10 -10.45 0.37 -6.61
CA THR A 10 -9.51 1.15 -7.42
C THR A 10 -8.29 0.35 -7.88
N GLY A 11 -8.05 -0.82 -7.29
CA GLY A 11 -6.77 -1.53 -7.39
C GLY A 11 -5.62 -0.81 -6.69
N THR A 12 -5.87 0.26 -5.93
CA THR A 12 -4.82 1.04 -5.26
C THR A 12 -4.05 0.16 -4.28
N LEU A 13 -2.74 0.26 -4.33
CA LEU A 13 -1.82 -0.37 -3.40
C LEU A 13 -1.60 0.56 -2.19
N LEU A 14 -1.72 0.04 -0.96
CA LEU A 14 -1.51 0.84 0.24
C LEU A 14 -0.04 1.24 0.35
N ALA A 15 0.20 2.55 0.40
CA ALA A 15 1.50 3.16 0.57
C ALA A 15 1.42 4.27 1.60
N CYS A 16 2.44 4.37 2.45
CA CYS A 16 2.51 5.36 3.51
C CYS A 16 3.96 5.77 3.78
N VAL A 17 4.12 6.84 4.55
CA VAL A 17 5.44 7.25 5.04
C VAL A 17 5.84 6.32 6.18
N GLN A 18 6.98 5.66 6.01
CA GLN A 18 7.57 4.72 6.95
C GLN A 18 8.97 5.20 7.36
N ARG A 19 9.53 4.63 8.43
CA ARG A 19 10.92 4.90 8.83
C ARG A 19 11.74 3.62 8.70
N ASN A 20 12.89 3.72 8.05
CA ASN A 20 13.82 2.60 7.95
C ASN A 20 14.68 2.46 9.24
N GLY A 21 15.56 1.45 9.28
CA GLY A 21 16.47 1.22 10.42
C GLY A 21 17.40 2.38 10.77
N TYR A 22 17.59 3.34 9.86
CA TYR A 22 18.36 4.58 10.06
C TYR A 22 17.49 5.77 10.49
N LYS A 23 16.22 5.56 10.83
CA LYS A 23 15.23 6.58 11.19
C LYS A 23 14.90 7.57 10.06
N LEU A 24 15.33 7.29 8.83
CA LEU A 24 15.01 8.12 7.66
C LEU A 24 13.60 7.79 7.19
N ALA A 25 12.81 8.85 6.95
CA ALA A 25 11.47 8.73 6.41
C ALA A 25 11.53 8.40 4.92
N TYR A 26 10.69 7.46 4.48
CA TYR A 26 10.51 7.12 3.08
C TYR A 26 9.04 6.79 2.80
N TYR A 27 8.58 7.06 1.59
CA TYR A 27 7.25 6.73 1.10
C TYR A 27 7.32 5.50 0.20
N GLY A 28 6.55 4.48 0.56
CA GLY A 28 6.56 3.20 -0.12
C GLY A 28 5.39 2.32 0.28
N LEU A 29 5.29 1.16 -0.36
CA LEU A 29 4.34 0.12 0.01
C LEU A 29 4.54 -0.30 1.46
N LEU A 30 3.43 -0.49 2.17
CA LEU A 30 3.45 -1.15 3.47
C LEU A 30 3.38 -2.67 3.23
N LEU A 31 4.43 -3.38 3.68
CA LEU A 31 4.63 -4.81 3.41
C LEU A 31 4.64 -5.61 4.72
N TRP A 32 4.13 -6.83 4.66
CA TRP A 32 4.18 -7.82 5.73
C TRP A 32 4.77 -9.13 5.21
N ASP A 33 5.40 -9.90 6.09
CA ASP A 33 5.92 -11.24 5.75
C ASP A 33 4.80 -12.29 5.69
N GLU A 34 3.72 -12.07 6.45
CA GLU A 34 2.52 -12.91 6.50
C GLU A 34 1.28 -12.10 6.12
N PRO A 35 0.16 -12.74 5.71
CA PRO A 35 -1.09 -12.03 5.45
C PRO A 35 -1.51 -11.22 6.69
N PRO A 36 -1.74 -9.90 6.56
CA PRO A 36 -2.11 -9.08 7.71
C PRO A 36 -3.51 -9.45 8.23
N SER A 37 -3.64 -9.47 9.56
CA SER A 37 -4.95 -9.58 10.23
C SER A 37 -5.79 -8.32 10.02
N SER A 38 -7.11 -8.42 10.21
CA SER A 38 -8.01 -7.26 10.11
C SER A 38 -7.63 -6.11 11.06
N ALA A 39 -7.07 -6.42 12.23
CA ALA A 39 -6.59 -5.41 13.16
C ALA A 39 -5.37 -4.66 12.59
N GLN A 40 -4.37 -5.38 12.07
CA GLN A 40 -3.20 -4.78 11.42
C GLN A 40 -3.59 -3.96 10.18
N MET A 41 -4.58 -4.43 9.41
CA MET A 41 -5.10 -3.69 8.27
C MET A 41 -5.77 -2.38 8.68
N ALA A 42 -6.57 -2.40 9.76
CA ALA A 42 -7.19 -1.18 10.28
C ALA A 42 -6.15 -0.17 10.79
N GLU A 43 -5.14 -0.65 11.53
CA GLU A 43 -4.01 0.18 11.99
C GLU A 43 -3.21 0.76 10.81
N ALA A 44 -3.01 -0.02 9.75
CA ALA A 44 -2.31 0.41 8.55
C ALA A 44 -3.03 1.55 7.81
N LEU A 45 -4.36 1.48 7.69
CA LEU A 45 -5.16 2.56 7.10
C LEU A 45 -5.05 3.85 7.94
N ALA A 46 -5.18 3.74 9.26
CA ALA A 46 -5.03 4.87 10.16
C ALA A 46 -3.61 5.48 10.08
N GLY A 47 -2.57 4.63 10.06
CA GLY A 47 -1.18 5.06 9.90
C GLY A 47 -0.86 5.69 8.53
N ALA A 48 -1.64 5.35 7.50
CA ALA A 48 -1.57 5.99 6.18
C ALA A 48 -2.38 7.30 6.10
N GLY A 49 -3.08 7.68 7.16
CA GLY A 49 -3.96 8.86 7.18
C GLY A 49 -5.26 8.67 6.40
N ILE A 50 -5.72 7.43 6.24
CA ILE A 50 -6.99 7.09 5.62
C ILE A 50 -8.01 6.86 6.73
N GLU A 51 -8.95 7.79 6.87
CA GLU A 51 -10.01 7.75 7.88
C GLU A 51 -11.27 7.06 7.35
N ARG A 52 -12.15 6.58 8.25
CA ARG A 52 -13.42 5.93 7.86
C ARG A 52 -14.34 6.80 6.99
N ALA A 53 -14.21 8.12 7.08
CA ALA A 53 -14.99 9.06 6.28
C ALA A 53 -14.46 9.19 4.83
N ASP A 54 -13.22 8.76 4.57
CA ASP A 54 -12.63 8.83 3.23
C ASP A 54 -13.26 7.80 2.29
N PRO A 55 -13.26 8.05 0.97
CA PRO A 55 -13.72 7.07 -0.03
C PRO A 55 -13.00 5.72 0.02
N ALA A 56 -11.79 5.67 0.58
CA ALA A 56 -11.01 4.44 0.77
C ALA A 56 -10.95 4.01 2.25
N GLY A 57 -11.80 4.57 3.11
CA GLY A 57 -11.82 4.37 4.55
C GLY A 57 -12.48 3.08 5.03
N GLN A 58 -13.23 2.40 4.16
CA GLN A 58 -13.93 1.17 4.51
C GLN A 58 -12.96 -0.01 4.47
N LEU A 59 -12.81 -0.70 5.61
CA LEU A 59 -11.83 -1.78 5.74
C LEU A 59 -12.15 -2.95 4.82
N GLU A 60 -13.44 -3.25 4.63
CA GLU A 60 -13.95 -4.31 3.76
C GLU A 60 -13.58 -4.14 2.28
N ASP A 61 -13.26 -2.91 1.86
CA ASP A 61 -12.79 -2.63 0.50
C ASP A 61 -11.29 -2.92 0.33
N TRP A 62 -10.57 -3.27 1.40
CA TRP A 62 -9.17 -3.64 1.34
C TRP A 62 -8.97 -5.14 1.47
N LEU A 63 -8.11 -5.68 0.62
CA LEU A 63 -7.80 -7.10 0.58
C LEU A 63 -6.29 -7.30 0.70
N PRO A 64 -5.83 -8.32 1.46
CA PRO A 64 -4.47 -8.81 1.36
C PRO A 64 -4.16 -9.25 -0.07
N LEU A 65 -2.99 -8.86 -0.56
CA LEU A 65 -2.45 -9.26 -1.84
C LEU A 65 -1.01 -9.71 -1.64
N GLU A 66 -0.71 -10.94 -2.05
CA GLU A 66 0.66 -11.41 -2.16
C GLU A 66 1.28 -10.84 -3.44
N LEU A 67 2.47 -10.25 -3.33
CA LEU A 67 3.26 -9.83 -4.46
C LEU A 67 4.57 -10.62 -4.48
N THR A 68 5.11 -10.82 -5.67
CA THR A 68 6.51 -11.20 -5.78
C THR A 68 7.42 -10.08 -5.26
N GLU A 69 8.64 -10.42 -4.82
CA GLU A 69 9.62 -9.40 -4.42
C GLU A 69 9.91 -8.41 -5.56
N HIS A 70 9.93 -8.92 -6.80
CA HIS A 70 10.12 -8.10 -7.98
C HIS A 70 8.99 -7.09 -8.16
N GLU A 71 7.73 -7.52 -8.05
CA GLU A 71 6.56 -6.65 -8.13
C GLU A 71 6.54 -5.58 -7.02
N ALA A 72 6.80 -5.99 -5.77
CA ALA A 72 6.87 -5.05 -4.65
C ALA A 72 7.96 -3.98 -4.88
N LYS A 73 9.12 -4.38 -5.41
CA LYS A 73 10.19 -3.46 -5.81
C LYS A 73 9.74 -2.54 -6.95
N MET A 74 9.09 -3.06 -7.99
CA MET A 74 8.60 -2.27 -9.12
C MET A 74 7.52 -1.26 -8.73
N ALA A 75 6.64 -1.60 -7.78
CA ALA A 75 5.68 -0.66 -7.21
C ALA A 75 6.40 0.49 -6.49
N ASN A 76 7.38 0.21 -5.63
CA ASN A 76 8.17 1.24 -4.96
C ASN A 76 8.94 2.13 -5.95
N VAL A 77 9.49 1.56 -7.03
CA VAL A 77 10.10 2.33 -8.13
C VAL A 77 9.10 3.30 -8.76
N LYS A 78 7.85 2.88 -8.95
CA LYS A 78 6.78 3.73 -9.51
C LYS A 78 6.32 4.83 -8.55
N LEU A 79 6.31 4.56 -7.23
CA LEU A 79 6.02 5.54 -6.17
C LEU A 79 7.11 6.62 -6.05
N ARG A 80 8.36 6.30 -6.39
CA ARG A 80 9.50 7.26 -6.42
C ARG A 80 9.71 8.02 -5.10
N ASN A 81 9.37 7.43 -3.97
CA ASN A 81 9.45 8.10 -2.67
C ASN A 81 8.65 9.42 -2.61
N ASP A 82 7.57 9.54 -3.39
CA ASP A 82 6.78 10.76 -3.58
C ASP A 82 5.32 10.52 -3.11
N PRO A 83 4.87 11.13 -2.01
CA PRO A 83 3.54 10.91 -1.44
C PRO A 83 2.40 11.44 -2.33
N SER A 84 2.71 12.25 -3.36
CA SER A 84 1.71 12.62 -4.38
C SER A 84 1.45 11.50 -5.38
N ARG A 85 2.13 10.35 -5.29
CA ARG A 85 1.98 9.24 -6.24
C ARG A 85 1.25 8.06 -5.63
N VAL A 86 0.37 7.49 -6.44
CA VAL A 86 -0.37 6.27 -6.11
C VAL A 86 -0.10 5.21 -7.17
N VAL A 87 0.13 3.97 -6.73
CA VAL A 87 0.23 2.80 -7.60
C VAL A 87 -1.07 2.01 -7.53
N ALA A 88 -1.57 1.57 -8.68
CA ALA A 88 -2.67 0.62 -8.78
C ALA A 88 -2.21 -0.67 -9.46
N TYR A 89 -2.69 -1.81 -8.95
CA TYR A 89 -2.46 -3.14 -9.48
C TYR A 89 -3.78 -3.79 -9.89
N ARG A 90 -3.88 -4.14 -11.18
CA ARG A 90 -5.06 -4.78 -11.76
C ARG A 90 -4.59 -5.78 -12.81
N ASP A 91 -5.06 -7.03 -12.70
CA ASP A 91 -4.81 -8.09 -13.69
C ASP A 91 -3.33 -8.26 -14.08
N GLY A 92 -2.43 -8.22 -13.10
CA GLY A 92 -0.98 -8.34 -13.33
C GLY A 92 -0.27 -7.05 -13.74
N VAL A 93 -1.00 -5.94 -13.91
CA VAL A 93 -0.47 -4.68 -14.45
C VAL A 93 -0.39 -3.61 -13.36
N MET A 94 0.81 -3.05 -13.19
CA MET A 94 1.07 -1.92 -12.30
C MET A 94 1.08 -0.58 -13.05
N THR A 95 0.16 0.30 -12.68
CA THR A 95 0.08 1.68 -13.16
C THR A 95 0.35 2.66 -12.02
N ALA A 96 0.83 3.85 -12.34
CA ALA A 96 1.06 4.90 -11.35
C ALA A 96 0.57 6.24 -11.86
N ARG A 97 -0.02 7.03 -10.96
CA ARG A 97 -0.52 8.38 -11.24
C ARG A 97 -0.18 9.30 -10.09
N LYS A 98 -0.26 10.61 -10.34
CA LYS A 98 -0.29 11.61 -9.28
C LYS A 98 -1.72 11.86 -8.80
N VAL A 99 -1.88 12.16 -7.53
CA VAL A 99 -3.13 12.56 -6.87
C VAL A 99 -3.01 13.95 -6.27
#